data_AF-A0A2G6QRL7-F1
#
_entry.id   AF-A0A2G6QRL7-F1
#
_cell.length_a   1.000
_cell.length_b   1.000
_cell.length_c   1.000
_cell.angle_alpha   90.00
_cell.angle_beta   90.00
_cell.angle_gamma   90.00
#
_symmetry.space_group_name_H-M   'P 1'
#
loop_
_entity.id
_entity.type
_entity.pdbx_description
1 polymer ?
#
loop_
_entity_poly.entity_id
_entity_poly.type
_entity_poly.pdbx_seq_one_letter_code
_entity_poly.pdbx_strand_id
1 'polypeptide(L)'
;MYKICIVGTAYPYRGGLATYTERMAKAFQAEGHQVDIVTFTLQYPSFLFPGKTQFSEDPEPKDLSITRKINTTYPLNWLKAGKYINRKGYDMVIFCYWTTFLSPC
;
A
#
# COMPACT_ATOMS: atom_id res chain seq x y z
N MET A 1 16.95 -13.99 4.62
CA MET A 1 16.18 -12.81 5.04
C MET A 1 16.01 -11.92 3.83
N TYR A 2 14.77 -11.70 3.39
CA TYR A 2 14.46 -10.88 2.22
C TYR A 2 13.95 -9.50 2.63
N LYS A 3 14.11 -8.53 1.73
CA LYS A 3 13.51 -7.20 1.80
C LYS A 3 12.33 -7.13 0.82
N ILE A 4 11.12 -7.07 1.36
CA ILE A 4 9.86 -7.20 0.62
C ILE A 4 9.13 -5.85 0.62
N CYS A 5 8.66 -5.43 -0.55
CA CYS A 5 7.72 -4.32 -0.67
C CYS A 5 6.33 -4.85 -0.99
N ILE A 6 5.34 -4.48 -0.19
CA ILE A 6 3.93 -4.75 -0.49
C ILE A 6 3.30 -3.46 -0.99
N VAL A 7 2.77 -3.47 -2.20
CA VAL A 7 2.05 -2.35 -2.81
C VAL A 7 0.56 -2.62 -2.73
N GLY A 8 -0.16 -1.92 -1.86
CA GLY A 8 -1.56 -2.20 -1.61
C GLY A 8 -2.22 -1.23 -0.65
N THR A 9 -3.51 -1.45 -0.40
CA THR A 9 -4.26 -0.66 0.57
C THR A 9 -3.77 -1.02 1.98
N ALA A 10 -3.47 -0.02 2.79
CA ALA A 10 -3.09 -0.14 4.21
C ALA A 10 -3.43 1.17 4.92
N TYR A 11 -3.18 1.28 6.22
CA TYR A 11 -3.31 2.53 6.98
C TYR A 11 -2.82 3.76 6.18
N PRO A 12 -3.55 4.89 6.17
CA PRO A 12 -4.75 5.20 6.96
C PRO A 12 -6.06 4.68 6.34
N TYR A 13 -6.03 3.91 5.25
CA TYR A 13 -7.26 3.38 4.66
C TYR A 13 -7.84 2.24 5.50
N ARG A 14 -9.16 2.11 5.53
CA ARG A 14 -9.86 1.03 6.25
C ARG A 14 -10.46 -0.02 5.32
N GLY A 15 -10.83 -1.16 5.89
CA GLY A 15 -11.55 -2.24 5.21
C GLY A 15 -10.70 -3.50 4.98
N GLY A 16 -11.31 -4.53 4.41
CA GLY A 16 -10.72 -5.87 4.31
C GLY A 16 -9.36 -5.91 3.59
N LEU A 17 -9.15 -5.07 2.57
CA LEU A 17 -7.87 -4.98 1.86
C LEU A 17 -6.76 -4.38 2.73
N ALA A 18 -7.07 -3.38 3.56
CA ALA A 18 -6.12 -2.82 4.51
C ALA A 18 -5.71 -3.87 5.55
N THR A 19 -6.70 -4.53 6.16
CA THR A 19 -6.46 -5.61 7.12
C THR A 19 -5.67 -6.76 6.52
N TYR A 20 -5.98 -7.16 5.28
CA TYR A 20 -5.27 -8.21 4.57
C TYR A 20 -3.79 -7.86 4.36
N THR A 21 -3.52 -6.68 3.79
CA THR A 21 -2.15 -6.21 3.49
C THR A 21 -1.31 -6.11 4.76
N GLU A 22 -1.87 -5.53 5.83
CA GLU A 22 -1.17 -5.39 7.11
C GLU A 22 -0.92 -6.74 7.78
N ARG A 23 -1.88 -7.67 7.76
CA ARG A 23 -1.66 -9.02 8.30
C ARG A 23 -0.61 -9.79 7.51
N MET A 24 -0.58 -9.65 6.19
CA MET A 24 0.45 -10.25 5.35
C MET A 24 1.84 -9.69 5.68
N ALA A 25 1.95 -8.37 5.88
CA ALA A 25 3.21 -7.76 6.28
C ALA A 25 3.71 -8.29 7.63
N LYS A 26 2.81 -8.40 8.63
CA LYS A 26 3.15 -8.98 9.94
C LYS A 26 3.56 -10.44 9.84
N ALA A 27 2.94 -11.23 8.97
CA ALA A 27 3.32 -12.62 8.74
C ALA A 27 4.76 -12.72 8.20
N PHE A 28 5.11 -11.95 7.17
CA PHE A 28 6.48 -11.92 6.65
C PHE A 28 7.50 -11.39 7.67
N GLN A 29 7.13 -10.40 8.47
CA GLN A 29 7.99 -9.93 9.57
C GLN A 29 8.22 -11.02 10.62
N ALA A 30 7.20 -11.81 10.97
CA ALA A 30 7.32 -12.94 11.89
C ALA A 30 8.24 -14.05 11.37
N GLU A 31 8.34 -14.21 10.05
CA GLU A 31 9.33 -15.07 9.38
C GLU A 31 10.75 -14.45 9.30
N GLY A 32 10.93 -13.27 9.88
CA GLY A 32 12.22 -12.57 9.95
C GLY A 32 12.57 -11.81 8.68
N HIS A 33 11.60 -11.41 7.86
CA HIS A 33 11.82 -10.55 6.68
C HIS A 33 11.68 -9.07 7.01
N GLN A 34 12.36 -8.22 6.23
CA GLN A 34 12.15 -6.78 6.28
C GLN A 34 11.01 -6.42 5.33
N VAL A 35 9.97 -5.78 5.84
CA VAL A 35 8.76 -5.52 5.06
C VAL A 35 8.41 -4.05 5.11
N ASP A 36 8.28 -3.44 3.94
CA ASP A 36 7.74 -2.10 3.74
C ASP A 36 6.42 -2.19 2.99
N ILE A 37 5.45 -1.36 3.37
CA ILE A 37 4.19 -1.19 2.65
C ILE A 37 4.23 0.16 1.92
N VAL A 38 3.96 0.14 0.61
CA VAL A 38 3.69 1.33 -0.19
C VAL A 38 2.19 1.40 -0.48
N THR A 39 1.53 2.40 0.10
CA THR A 39 0.08 2.61 -0.01
C THR A 39 -0.24 3.91 -0.76
N PHE A 40 -1.53 4.21 -0.82
CA PHE A 40 -2.05 5.33 -1.59
C PHE A 40 -1.94 6.68 -0.86
N THR A 41 -1.68 7.74 -1.60
CA THR A 41 -2.00 9.12 -1.19
C THR A 41 -3.45 9.45 -1.53
N LEU A 42 -3.96 8.88 -2.63
CA LEU A 42 -5.37 8.92 -3.03
C LEU A 42 -5.74 7.57 -3.64
N GLN A 43 -6.64 6.83 -2.98
CA GLN A 43 -7.10 5.52 -3.46
C GLN A 43 -8.23 5.69 -4.48
N TYR A 44 -9.20 6.54 -4.19
CA TYR A 44 -10.29 6.94 -5.08
C TYR A 44 -10.72 8.37 -4.77
N PRO A 45 -11.14 9.16 -5.78
CA PRO A 45 -11.80 10.45 -5.56
C PRO A 45 -12.98 10.32 -4.59
N SER A 46 -13.15 11.31 -3.71
CA SER A 46 -14.18 11.28 -2.64
C SER A 46 -15.60 11.13 -3.19
N PHE A 47 -15.91 11.71 -4.36
CA PHE A 47 -17.23 11.63 -4.97
C PHE A 47 -17.58 10.24 -5.52
N LEU A 48 -16.59 9.38 -5.75
CA LEU A 48 -16.79 7.98 -6.16
C LEU A 48 -16.87 7.03 -4.96
N PHE A 49 -16.60 7.53 -3.74
CA PHE A 49 -16.63 6.70 -2.56
C PHE A 49 -18.07 6.64 -2.00
N PRO A 50 -18.71 5.45 -1.96
CA PRO A 50 -20.12 5.32 -1.58
C PRO A 50 -20.37 5.50 -0.07
N GLY A 51 -19.31 5.56 0.74
CA GLY A 51 -19.39 5.67 2.20
C GLY A 51 -19.05 7.06 2.74
N LYS A 52 -19.16 7.22 4.06
CA LYS A 52 -18.83 8.49 4.75
C LYS A 52 -17.33 8.82 4.73
N THR A 53 -16.48 7.83 4.99
CA THR A 53 -15.01 7.97 5.00
C THR A 53 -14.31 6.68 4.58
N GLN A 54 -13.20 6.83 3.87
CA GLN A 54 -12.32 5.73 3.46
C GLN A 54 -11.16 5.50 4.45
N PHE A 55 -11.02 6.38 5.45
CA PHE A 55 -9.94 6.33 6.42
C PHE A 55 -10.37 5.63 7.71
N SER A 56 -9.42 4.98 8.38
CA SER A 56 -9.60 4.43 9.72
C SER A 56 -9.50 5.52 10.79
N GLU A 57 -10.21 5.30 11.90
CA GLU A 57 -10.06 6.08 13.14
C GLU A 57 -9.08 5.39 14.11
N ASP A 58 -8.60 4.19 13.77
CA ASP A 58 -7.61 3.46 14.54
C ASP A 58 -6.26 4.20 14.59
N PRO A 59 -5.46 3.99 15.66
CA PRO A 59 -4.10 4.52 15.71
C PRO A 59 -3.22 3.92 14.62
N GLU A 60 -2.25 4.70 14.15
CA GLU A 60 -1.23 4.21 13.21
C GLU A 60 -0.49 2.99 13.79
N PRO A 61 -0.34 1.90 13.00
CA PRO A 61 0.37 0.72 13.45
C PRO A 61 1.85 1.04 13.68
N LYS A 62 2.34 0.81 14.90
CA LYS A 62 3.72 1.11 15.29
C LYS A 62 4.75 0.08 14.79
N ASP A 63 4.27 -1.11 14.43
CA ASP A 63 5.06 -2.25 14.01
C ASP A 63 5.19 -2.38 12.49
N LEU A 64 4.53 -1.51 11.73
CA LEU A 64 4.52 -1.55 10.27
C LEU A 64 5.15 -0.29 9.66
N SER A 65 6.06 -0.50 8.72
CA SER A 65 6.63 0.58 7.89
C SER A 65 5.69 0.87 6.72
N ILE A 66 4.90 1.93 6.82
CA ILE A 66 3.90 2.29 5.80
C ILE A 66 4.24 3.64 5.18
N THR A 67 4.39 3.69 3.85
CA THR A 67 4.66 4.93 3.11
C THR A 67 3.57 5.19 2.07
N ARG A 68 2.96 6.37 2.12
CA ARG A 68 1.97 6.82 1.14
C ARG A 68 2.66 7.45 -0.08
N LYS A 69 2.60 6.82 -1.25
CA LYS A 69 3.23 7.35 -2.49
C LYS A 69 2.37 7.28 -3.74
N ILE A 70 1.31 6.49 -3.78
CA ILE A 70 0.58 6.20 -5.02
C ILE A 70 -0.70 7.04 -5.10
N ASN A 71 -0.86 7.81 -6.18
CA ASN A 71 -2.11 8.48 -6.51
C ASN A 71 -2.75 7.76 -7.70
N THR A 72 -3.89 7.09 -7.45
CA THR A 72 -4.65 6.33 -8.47
C THR A 72 -5.04 7.17 -9.69
N THR A 73 -5.24 8.47 -9.54
CA THR A 73 -5.75 9.34 -10.61
C THR A 73 -4.65 10.02 -11.43
N TYR A 74 -3.38 9.85 -11.04
CA TYR A 74 -2.25 10.56 -11.66
C TYR A 74 -1.14 9.61 -12.12
N PRO A 75 -1.21 9.07 -13.35
CA PRO A 75 -0.27 8.04 -13.83
C PRO A 75 1.21 8.44 -13.78
N LEU A 76 1.56 9.72 -13.96
CA LEU A 76 2.95 10.18 -13.84
C LEU A 76 3.51 10.06 -12.42
N ASN A 77 2.66 10.02 -11.39
CA ASN A 77 3.09 9.72 -10.03
C ASN A 77 3.55 8.26 -9.89
N TRP A 78 3.03 7.33 -10.70
CA TRP A 78 3.42 5.91 -10.63
C TRP A 78 4.87 5.72 -11.04
N LEU A 79 5.35 6.47 -12.03
CA LEU A 79 6.77 6.49 -12.38
C LEU A 79 7.65 6.94 -11.20
N LYS A 80 7.19 7.91 -10.41
CA LYS A 80 7.89 8.37 -9.20
C LYS A 80 7.85 7.32 -8.09
N ALA A 81 6.70 6.68 -7.89
CA ALA A 81 6.54 5.59 -6.93
C ALA A 81 7.40 4.37 -7.31
N GLY A 82 7.41 3.96 -8.58
CA GLY A 82 8.27 2.89 -9.11
C GLY A 82 9.74 3.22 -8.96
N LYS A 83 10.17 4.46 -9.29
CA LYS A 83 11.56 4.90 -9.03
C LYS A 83 11.91 4.87 -7.54
N TYR A 84 10.97 5.23 -6.66
CA TYR A 84 11.17 5.13 -5.21
C TYR A 84 11.36 3.68 -4.76
N ILE A 85 10.49 2.76 -5.23
CA ILE A 85 10.57 1.32 -4.92
C ILE A 85 11.90 0.75 -5.43
N ASN A 86 12.27 1.03 -6.69
CA ASN A 86 13.52 0.54 -7.28
C ASN A 86 14.76 1.01 -6.51
N ARG A 87 14.78 2.26 -6.03
CA ARG A 87 15.91 2.80 -5.26
C ARG A 87 16.07 2.18 -3.88
N LYS A 88 15.02 1.56 -3.33
CA LYS A 88 15.06 0.93 -2.01
C LYS A 88 15.68 -0.47 -2.04
N GLY A 89 15.91 -1.06 -3.22
CA GLY A 89 16.58 -2.36 -3.37
C GLY A 89 15.81 -3.50 -2.71
N TYR A 90 14.52 -3.62 -3.02
CA TYR A 90 13.71 -4.76 -2.58
C TYR A 90 14.04 -6.01 -3.42
N ASP A 91 14.04 -7.17 -2.78
CA ASP A 91 14.19 -8.47 -3.46
C ASP A 91 12.90 -8.89 -4.15
N MET A 92 11.75 -8.46 -3.59
CA MET A 92 10.42 -8.79 -4.09
C MET A 92 9.46 -7.62 -3.92
N VAL A 93 8.60 -7.43 -4.93
CA VAL A 93 7.47 -6.48 -4.87
C VAL A 93 6.17 -7.26 -5.08
N ILE A 94 5.27 -7.18 -4.11
CA ILE A 94 3.97 -7.87 -4.13
C ILE A 94 2.87 -6.85 -4.31
N PHE A 95 2.05 -6.98 -5.35
CA PHE A 95 0.92 -6.09 -5.61
C PHE A 95 -0.37 -6.69 -5.03
N CYS A 96 -0.97 -6.00 -4.07
CA CYS A 96 -2.18 -6.40 -3.34
C CYS A 96 -3.30 -5.37 -3.52
N TYR A 97 -3.80 -5.20 -4.74
CA TYR A 97 -5.00 -4.43 -5.02
C TYR A 97 -5.77 -4.99 -6.22
N TRP A 98 -7.07 -4.67 -6.29
CA TRP A 98 -8.02 -5.36 -7.17
C TRP A 98 -8.66 -4.50 -8.27
N THR A 99 -8.40 -3.19 -8.33
CA THR A 99 -9.15 -2.31 -9.25
C THR A 99 -8.50 -2.24 -10.63
N THR A 100 -9.24 -2.63 -11.67
CA THR A 100 -8.90 -2.45 -13.09
C THR A 100 -8.74 -0.98 -13.50
N PHE A 101 -9.34 -0.03 -12.77
CA PHE A 101 -9.09 1.41 -12.95
C PHE A 101 -7.63 1.83 -12.62
N LEU A 102 -6.88 0.99 -11.90
CA LEU A 102 -5.44 1.13 -11.65
C LEU A 102 -4.56 0.48 -12.74
N SER A 103 -5.16 -0.08 -13.79
CA SER A 103 -4.46 -0.78 -14.89
C SER A 103 -4.54 0.09 -16.14
N PRO A 104 -3.55 0.97 -16.32
CA PRO A 104 -2.58 0.63 -17.35
C PRO A 104 -1.25 0.33 -16.68
N CYS A 105 -1.00 -0.97 -16.51
CA CYS A 105 0.33 -1.50 -16.24
C CYS A 105 1.21 -1.39 -17.48
#